data_AF-A0A5U3CSP3-F1
#
_entry.id   AF-A0A5U3CSP3-F1
#
_cell.length_a   1.000
_cell.length_b   1.000
_cell.length_c   1.000
_cell.angle_alpha   90.00
_cell.angle_beta   90.00
_cell.angle_gamma   90.00
#
_symmetry.space_group_name_H-M   'P 1'
#
loop_
_entity.id
_entity.type
_entity.pdbx_description
1 polymer ?
#
loop_
_entity_poly.entity_id
_entity_poly.type
_entity_poly.pdbx_seq_one_letter_code
_entity_poly.pdbx_strand_id
1 'polypeptide(L)'
;MSKWKRAEILIIRQCAGKMRVADIGRLIGRTRDAVRTKARELNICLILRGDYHQSAKYHQRDIEKARDLHLEGVKRQDIAEMLEIPLGMVNQYVYFDRRAG
;
A
#
# COMPACT_ATOMS: atom_id res chain seq x y z
N MET A 1 6.02 16.73 28.59
CA MET A 1 5.59 16.05 27.34
C MET A 1 4.15 16.42 27.05
N SER A 2 3.80 16.79 25.81
CA SER A 2 2.40 17.06 25.44
C SER A 2 1.56 15.79 25.55
N LYS A 3 0.44 15.88 26.28
CA LYS A 3 -0.50 14.76 26.50
C LYS A 3 -1.08 14.32 25.16
N TRP A 4 -0.98 13.03 24.84
CA TRP A 4 -1.61 12.44 23.65
C TRP A 4 -3.12 12.35 23.83
N LYS A 5 -3.87 12.90 22.87
CA LYS A 5 -5.33 12.81 22.82
C LYS A 5 -5.74 11.47 22.21
N ARG A 6 -6.89 10.95 22.65
CA ARG A 6 -7.45 9.68 22.14
C ARG A 6 -7.67 9.71 20.63
N ALA A 7 -8.10 10.86 20.08
CA ALA A 7 -8.28 11.05 18.64
C ALA A 7 -6.97 10.91 17.85
N GLU A 8 -5.85 11.44 18.35
CA GLU A 8 -4.54 11.31 17.69
C GLU A 8 -4.13 9.83 17.57
N ILE A 9 -4.37 9.05 18.62
CA ILE A 9 -4.08 7.60 18.64
C ILE A 9 -4.97 6.84 17.65
N LEU A 10 -6.26 7.20 17.57
CA LEU A 10 -7.19 6.59 16.61
C LEU A 10 -6.77 6.87 15.17
N ILE A 11 -6.33 8.10 14.87
CA ILE A 11 -5.83 8.46 13.54
C ILE A 11 -4.58 7.65 13.19
N ILE A 12 -3.62 7.51 14.12
CA ILE A 12 -2.42 6.68 13.89
C ILE A 12 -2.80 5.23 13.55
N ARG A 13 -3.77 4.64 14.27
CA ARG A 13 -4.25 3.27 13.99
C ARG A 13 -4.93 3.17 12.63
N GLN A 14 -5.78 4.13 12.29
CA GLN A 14 -6.54 4.13 11.04
C GLN A 14 -5.62 4.29 9.82
N CYS A 15 -4.57 5.09 9.96
CA CYS A 15 -3.62 5.41 8.90
C CYS A 15 -2.47 4.40 8.78
N ALA A 16 -2.29 3.52 9.79
CA ALA A 16 -1.25 2.51 9.80
C ALA A 16 -1.35 1.61 8.54
N GLY A 17 -0.21 1.43 7.85
CA GLY A 17 -0.15 0.64 6.62
C GLY A 17 -0.66 1.33 5.36
N LYS A 18 -1.27 2.53 5.46
CA LYS A 18 -1.91 3.22 4.33
C LYS A 18 -1.35 4.61 4.05
N MET A 19 -0.72 5.25 5.02
CA MET A 19 -0.28 6.64 4.92
C MET A 19 1.12 6.84 5.46
N ARG A 20 1.93 7.69 4.80
CA ARG A 20 3.30 7.96 5.24
C ARG A 20 3.26 8.64 6.61
N VAL A 21 4.20 8.26 7.47
CA VAL A 21 4.32 8.78 8.85
C VAL A 21 4.37 10.31 8.89
N ALA A 22 5.01 10.94 7.91
CA ALA A 22 5.08 12.39 7.81
C ALA A 22 3.70 13.04 7.59
N ASP A 23 2.85 12.40 6.78
CA ASP A 23 1.52 12.89 6.45
C ASP A 23 0.56 12.70 7.63
N ILE A 24 0.67 11.57 8.33
CA ILE A 24 -0.02 11.34 9.61
C ILE A 24 0.33 12.45 10.61
N GLY A 25 1.63 12.81 10.71
CA GLY A 25 2.09 13.92 11.54
C GLY A 25 1.42 15.24 11.17
N ARG A 26 1.37 15.58 9.87
CA ARG A 26 0.68 16.79 9.40
C ARG A 26 -0.81 16.79 9.75
N LEU A 27 -1.50 15.65 9.64
CA LEU A 27 -2.93 15.54 9.99
C LEU A 27 -3.23 15.83 11.45
N ILE A 28 -2.34 15.40 12.37
CA ILE A 28 -2.57 15.55 13.81
C ILE A 28 -1.80 16.71 14.45
N GLY A 29 -1.08 17.51 13.64
CA GLY A 29 -0.25 18.62 14.13
C GLY A 29 0.98 18.17 14.92
N ARG A 30 1.58 17.02 14.57
CA ARG A 30 2.77 16.46 15.22
C ARG A 30 3.90 16.24 14.22
N THR A 31 5.13 16.15 14.71
CA THR A 31 6.28 15.81 13.87
C THR A 31 6.26 14.32 13.50
N ARG A 32 6.89 13.99 12.36
CA ARG A 32 7.08 12.60 11.91
C ARG A 32 7.69 11.72 13.01
N ASP A 33 8.71 12.23 13.70
CA ASP A 33 9.44 11.44 14.69
C ASP A 33 8.61 11.24 15.97
N ALA A 34 7.78 12.21 16.37
CA ALA A 34 6.83 12.04 17.47
C ALA A 34 5.80 10.94 17.17
N VAL A 35 5.26 10.90 15.95
CA VAL A 35 4.35 9.84 15.50
C VAL A 35 5.05 8.47 15.50
N ARG A 36 6.29 8.40 15.00
CA ARG A 36 7.06 7.15 14.99
C ARG A 36 7.32 6.62 16.39
N THR A 37 7.76 7.46 17.32
CA THR A 37 7.98 7.08 18.72
C THR A 37 6.68 6.60 19.33
N LYS A 38 5.57 7.31 19.10
CA LYS A 38 4.29 6.91 19.66
C LYS A 38 3.75 5.59 19.10
N ALA A 39 3.89 5.37 17.81
CA ALA A 39 3.49 4.11 17.20
C ALA A 39 4.31 2.93 17.73
N ARG A 40 5.61 3.11 17.98
CA ARG A 40 6.47 2.10 18.63
C ARG A 40 5.99 1.77 20.04
N GLU A 41 5.70 2.78 20.87
CA GLU A 41 5.14 2.56 22.22
C GLU A 41 3.83 1.77 22.19
N LEU A 42 3.02 1.94 21.14
CA LEU A 42 1.72 1.29 20.97
C LEU A 42 1.80 -0.03 20.20
N ASN A 43 2.99 -0.50 19.82
CA ASN A 43 3.21 -1.66 18.93
C ASN A 43 2.44 -1.60 17.60
N ILE A 44 2.29 -0.39 17.03
CA ILE A 44 1.62 -0.17 15.74
C ILE A 44 2.68 -0.15 14.62
N CYS A 45 2.55 -1.05 13.65
CA CYS A 45 3.40 -1.06 12.46
C CYS A 45 2.94 -0.01 11.45
N LEU A 46 3.81 0.95 11.11
CA LEU A 46 3.54 2.02 10.15
C LEU A 46 4.11 1.75 8.75
N ILE A 47 4.65 0.55 8.51
CA ILE A 47 5.15 0.16 7.17
C ILE A 47 3.97 0.09 6.22
N LEU A 48 4.07 0.79 5.09
CA LEU A 48 3.05 0.80 4.06
C LEU A 48 2.91 -0.57 3.40
N ARG A 49 1.69 -0.96 3.03
CA ARG A 49 1.40 -2.29 2.48
C ARG A 49 0.46 -2.21 1.28
N GLY A 50 0.48 -3.25 0.45
CA GLY A 50 -0.35 -3.35 -0.75
C GLY A 50 -0.17 -2.13 -1.65
N ASP A 51 -1.30 -1.55 -2.09
CA ASP A 51 -1.35 -0.35 -2.94
C ASP A 51 -0.64 0.87 -2.36
N TYR A 52 -0.47 0.92 -1.03
CA TYR A 52 0.19 2.03 -0.37
C TYR A 52 1.70 1.84 -0.26
N HIS A 53 2.21 0.63 -0.52
CA HIS A 53 3.64 0.34 -0.44
C HIS A 53 4.43 1.26 -1.36
N GLN A 54 5.58 1.78 -0.93
CA GLN A 54 6.37 2.75 -1.70
C GLN A 54 6.85 2.25 -3.07
N SER A 55 6.88 0.93 -3.26
CA SER A 55 7.25 0.27 -4.52
C SER A 55 6.06 -0.25 -5.32
N ALA A 56 4.82 -0.05 -4.85
CA ALA A 56 3.63 -0.43 -5.60
C ALA A 56 3.53 0.46 -6.85
N LYS A 57 3.39 -0.19 -8.02
CA LYS A 57 3.33 0.49 -9.32
C LYS A 57 1.93 0.51 -9.91
N TYR A 58 1.14 -0.51 -9.62
CA TYR A 58 -0.22 -0.71 -10.10
C TYR A 58 -1.09 -1.18 -8.93
N HIS A 59 -2.38 -0.88 -8.99
CA HIS A 59 -3.30 -1.30 -7.94
C HIS A 59 -3.46 -2.81 -7.94
N GLN A 60 -3.64 -3.37 -6.75
CA GLN A 60 -3.90 -4.78 -6.53
C GLN A 60 -5.07 -5.28 -7.38
N ARG A 61 -6.12 -4.47 -7.53
CA ARG A 61 -7.29 -4.78 -8.38
C ARG A 61 -6.93 -5.00 -9.86
N ASP A 62 -5.97 -4.24 -10.39
CA ASP A 62 -5.58 -4.32 -11.80
C ASP A 62 -4.67 -5.55 -12.00
N ILE A 63 -3.85 -5.86 -10.98
CA ILE A 63 -3.03 -7.06 -10.93
C ILE A 63 -3.91 -8.32 -10.89
N GLU A 64 -4.95 -8.33 -10.06
CA GLU A 64 -5.92 -9.41 -9.95
C GLU A 64 -6.69 -9.58 -11.27
N LYS A 65 -7.17 -8.49 -11.85
CA LYS A 65 -7.84 -8.52 -13.16
C LYS A 65 -6.94 -9.07 -14.27
N ALA A 66 -5.64 -8.73 -14.28
CA ALA A 66 -4.70 -9.29 -15.25
C ALA A 66 -4.56 -10.82 -15.11
N ARG A 67 -4.64 -11.35 -13.88
CA ARG A 67 -4.57 -12.78 -13.60
C ARG A 67 -5.86 -13.49 -14.01
N ASP A 68 -7.01 -12.91 -13.68
CA ASP A 68 -8.32 -13.48 -14.03
C ASP A 68 -8.48 -13.57 -15.55
N LEU A 69 -8.16 -12.49 -16.28
CA LEU A 69 -8.19 -12.51 -17.75
C LEU A 69 -7.23 -13.56 -18.34
N HIS A 70 -6.07 -13.79 -17.71
CA HIS A 70 -5.17 -14.83 -18.17
C HIS A 70 -5.73 -16.24 -17.92
N LEU A 71 -6.37 -16.47 -16.76
CA LEU A 71 -7.04 -17.72 -16.45
C LEU A 71 -8.21 -18.01 -17.40
N GLU A 72 -8.90 -16.96 -17.86
CA GLU A 72 -9.93 -17.02 -18.91
C GLU A 72 -9.37 -17.26 -20.31
N GLY A 73 -8.04 -17.31 -20.47
CA GLY A 73 -7.36 -17.61 -21.73
C GLY A 73 -7.11 -16.39 -22.62
N VAL A 74 -7.32 -15.17 -22.12
CA VAL A 74 -7.03 -13.95 -22.87
C VAL A 74 -5.52 -13.80 -23.07
N LYS A 75 -5.11 -13.37 -24.27
CA LYS A 75 -3.69 -13.20 -24.58
C LYS A 75 -3.13 -12.05 -23.77
N ARG A 76 -1.89 -12.23 -23.28
CA ARG A 76 -1.17 -11.23 -22.46
C ARG A 76 -0.98 -9.87 -23.15
N GLN A 77 -0.90 -9.86 -24.49
CA GLN A 77 -0.82 -8.64 -25.29
C GLN A 77 -2.13 -7.84 -25.18
N ASP A 78 -3.26 -8.52 -25.33
CA ASP A 78 -4.59 -7.90 -25.19
C ASP A 78 -4.81 -7.44 -23.74
N ILE A 79 -4.35 -8.21 -22.74
CA ILE A 79 -4.38 -7.80 -21.32
C ILE A 79 -3.55 -6.53 -21.07
N ALA A 80 -2.36 -6.46 -21.66
CA ALA A 80 -1.49 -5.30 -21.56
C ALA A 80 -2.14 -4.03 -22.13
N GLU A 81 -2.83 -4.17 -23.26
CA GLU A 81 -3.59 -3.07 -23.87
C GLU A 81 -4.82 -2.69 -23.03
N MET A 82 -5.64 -3.67 -22.62
CA MET A 82 -6.88 -3.43 -21.85
C MET A 82 -6.67 -2.78 -20.49
N LEU A 83 -5.54 -3.06 -19.84
CA LEU A 83 -5.21 -2.52 -18.51
C LEU A 83 -4.22 -1.36 -18.58
N GLU A 84 -3.74 -1.01 -19.78
CA GLU A 84 -2.67 -0.02 -19.99
C GLU A 84 -1.39 -0.35 -19.16
N ILE A 85 -1.11 -1.65 -19.01
CA ILE A 85 0.05 -2.17 -18.27
C ILE A 85 1.06 -2.72 -19.26
N PRO A 86 2.36 -2.37 -19.16
CA PRO A 86 3.38 -2.94 -20.03
C PRO A 86 3.39 -4.48 -19.99
N LEU A 87 3.53 -5.12 -21.16
CA LEU A 87 3.52 -6.58 -21.29
C LEU A 87 4.51 -7.28 -20.34
N GLY A 88 5.67 -6.66 -20.09
CA GLY A 88 6.65 -7.18 -19.13
C GLY A 88 6.12 -7.25 -17.69
N MET A 89 5.29 -6.29 -17.27
CA MET A 89 4.63 -6.29 -15.95
C MET A 89 3.48 -7.29 -15.92
N VAL A 90 2.67 -7.39 -16.99
CA VAL A 90 1.65 -8.45 -17.12
C VAL A 90 2.28 -9.84 -16.97
N ASN A 91 3.41 -10.10 -17.62
CA ASN A 91 4.16 -11.35 -17.45
C ASN A 91 4.59 -11.58 -16.01
N GLN A 92 5.03 -10.53 -15.31
CA GLN A 92 5.36 -10.63 -13.90
C GLN A 92 4.15 -11.02 -13.06
N TYR A 93 3.00 -10.38 -13.25
CA TYR A 93 1.79 -10.63 -12.46
C TYR A 93 1.18 -12.00 -12.70
N VAL A 94 1.21 -12.45 -13.94
CA VAL A 94 0.61 -13.69 -14.38
C VAL A 94 1.48 -14.90 -14.02
N TYR A 95 2.80 -14.80 -14.18
CA TYR A 95 3.69 -15.95 -13.98
C TYR A 95 4.41 -15.96 -12.63
N PHE A 96 4.56 -14.81 -11.96
CA PHE A 96 5.31 -14.73 -10.71
C PHE A 96 4.39 -14.30 -9.57
N ASP A 97 4.10 -15.22 -8.65
CA ASP A 97 3.40 -14.89 -7.41
C ASP A 97 4.39 -14.31 -6.38
N ARG A 98 4.85 -13.07 -6.58
CA ARG A 98 5.59 -12.36 -5.52
C ARG A 98 4.61 -11.87 -4.46
N ARG A 99 4.32 -12.74 -3.50
CA ARG A 99 3.73 -12.34 -2.21
C ARG A 99 4.81 -11.61 -1.41
N ALA A 100 4.93 -10.30 -1.60
CA ALA A 100 5.53 -9.46 -0.57
C ALA A 100 4.50 -9.38 0.58
N GLY A 101 4.68 -10.24 1.58
CA GLY A 101 3.90 -10.23 2.83
C GLY A 101 4.19 -9.00 3.70
#